data_AF-A0A6L7A444-F1
#
_entry.id   AF-A0A6L7A444-F1
#
_cell.length_a   1.000
_cell.length_b   1.000
_cell.length_c   1.000
_cell.angle_alpha   90.00
_cell.angle_beta   90.00
_cell.angle_gamma   90.00
#
_symmetry.space_group_name_H-M   'P 1'
#
loop_
_entity.id
_entity.type
_entity.pdbx_description
1 polymer ?
#
loop_
_entity_poly.entity_id
_entity_poly.type
_entity_poly.pdbx_seq_one_letter_code
_entity_poly.pdbx_strand_id
1 'polypeptide(L)'
;MIIFTLRRILLLIVTLFLLTFVGFSLSYFTPHAPLQGASLWNAWVFWFNGLIHWDFGVSSINGQPIAEQLKEVFPATMELCILAFGFALIVGIPVGMIAGITRHKWQDNLINAIALL
;
A
#
# COMPACT_ATOMS: atom_id res chain seq x y z
N MET A 1 -13.75 25.12 -4.82
CA MET A 1 -12.61 24.35 -4.25
C MET A 1 -12.95 23.65 -2.93
N ILE A 2 -13.64 24.31 -1.98
CA ILE A 2 -14.06 23.69 -0.69
C ILE A 2 -14.75 22.32 -0.85
N ILE A 3 -15.71 22.19 -1.77
CA ILE A 3 -16.48 20.94 -1.95
C ILE A 3 -15.59 19.76 -2.42
N PHE A 4 -14.58 20.03 -3.24
CA PHE A 4 -13.63 19.00 -3.69
C PHE A 4 -12.75 18.54 -2.54
N THR A 5 -12.20 19.48 -1.77
CA THR A 5 -11.42 19.19 -0.57
C THR A 5 -12.25 18.41 0.45
N LEU A 6 -13.51 18.80 0.66
CA LEU A 6 -14.43 18.10 1.56
C LEU A 6 -14.69 16.66 1.12
N ARG A 7 -14.92 16.41 -0.17
CA ARG A 7 -15.10 15.04 -0.71
C ARG A 7 -13.84 14.19 -0.54
N ARG A 8 -12.65 14.76 -0.79
CA ARG A 8 -11.38 14.04 -0.60
C ARG A 8 -11.14 13.71 0.87
N ILE A 9 -11.44 14.63 1.78
CA ILE A 9 -11.36 14.40 3.23
C ILE A 9 -12.36 13.32 3.66
N LEU A 10 -13.62 13.41 3.19
CA LEU A 10 -14.64 12.40 3.49
C LEU A 10 -14.21 11.01 3.03
N LEU A 11 -13.70 10.89 1.80
CA LEU A 11 -13.19 9.62 1.28
C LEU A 11 -12.03 9.10 2.13
N LEU A 12 -11.09 9.97 2.50
CA LEU A 12 -9.97 9.59 3.37
C LEU A 12 -10.47 9.05 4.71
N ILE A 13 -11.41 9.75 5.36
CA ILE A 13 -11.99 9.32 6.64
C ILE A 13 -12.68 7.96 6.50
N VAL A 14 -13.48 7.76 5.45
CA VAL A 14 -14.17 6.49 5.19
C VAL A 14 -13.17 5.36 4.94
N THR A 15 -12.11 5.61 4.16
CA THR A 15 -11.07 4.60 3.92
C THR A 15 -10.32 4.23 5.19
N LEU A 16 -9.93 5.21 6.02
CA LEU A 16 -9.28 4.95 7.30
C LEU A 16 -10.18 4.17 8.25
N PHE A 17 -11.47 4.53 8.31
CA PHE A 17 -12.44 3.81 9.12
C PHE A 17 -12.56 2.35 8.67
N LEU A 18 -12.70 2.10 7.37
CA LEU A 18 -12.78 0.75 6.84
C LEU A 18 -11.50 -0.05 7.10
N LEU A 19 -10.32 0.54 6.88
CA LEU A 19 -9.04 -0.11 7.16
C LEU A 19 -8.89 -0.46 8.64
N THR A 20 -9.25 0.46 9.54
CA THR A 20 -9.21 0.24 10.99
C THR A 20 -10.16 -0.87 11.40
N PHE A 21 -11.38 -0.86 10.85
CA PHE A 21 -12.39 -1.87 11.15
C PHE A 21 -11.96 -3.26 10.67
N VAL A 22 -11.46 -3.36 9.44
CA VAL A 22 -10.95 -4.61 8.88
C VAL A 22 -9.74 -5.10 9.66
N GLY A 23 -8.78 -4.21 9.97
CA GLY A 23 -7.59 -4.57 10.75
C GLY A 23 -7.91 -5.07 12.15
N PHE A 24 -8.79 -4.38 12.87
CA PHE A 24 -9.25 -4.82 14.19
C PHE A 24 -10.00 -6.14 14.11
N SER A 25 -10.90 -6.30 13.12
CA SER A 25 -11.63 -7.56 12.90
C SER A 25 -10.67 -8.72 12.65
N LEU A 26 -9.68 -8.54 11.76
CA LEU A 26 -8.66 -9.55 11.48
C LEU A 26 -7.87 -9.92 12.74
N SER A 27 -7.49 -8.95 13.57
CA SER A 27 -6.75 -9.19 14.81
C SER A 27 -7.60 -9.79 15.94
N TYR A 28 -8.90 -9.55 15.94
CA TYR A 28 -9.82 -10.07 16.96
C TYR A 28 -10.23 -11.51 16.66
N PHE A 29 -10.41 -11.85 15.38
CA PHE A 29 -10.83 -13.19 14.93
C PHE A 29 -9.66 -14.15 14.64
N THR A 30 -8.40 -13.72 14.80
CA THR A 30 -7.24 -14.60 14.65
C THR A 30 -7.17 -15.67 15.74
N PRO A 31 -6.99 -16.96 15.39
CA PRO A 31 -6.62 -17.99 16.36
C PRO A 31 -5.29 -17.61 17.05
N HIS A 32 -5.19 -17.77 18.37
CA HIS A 32 -4.04 -17.35 19.21
C HIS A 32 -3.90 -15.86 19.51
N ALA A 33 -4.90 -15.02 19.22
CA ALA A 33 -4.88 -13.64 19.65
C ALA A 33 -4.92 -13.54 21.20
N PRO A 34 -4.07 -12.70 21.83
CA PRO A 34 -4.06 -12.48 23.29
C PRO A 34 -5.36 -11.85 23.82
N LEU A 35 -6.31 -11.56 22.95
CA LEU A 35 -7.58 -10.88 23.19
C LEU A 35 -8.78 -11.85 23.29
N GLN A 36 -8.57 -13.17 23.13
CA GLN A 36 -9.63 -14.18 23.28
C GLN A 36 -10.25 -14.11 24.68
N GLY A 37 -11.47 -13.57 24.77
CA GLY A 37 -12.25 -13.46 26.02
C GLY A 37 -12.25 -12.08 26.68
N ALA A 38 -11.51 -11.09 26.17
CA ALA A 38 -11.57 -9.71 26.64
C ALA A 38 -12.83 -8.98 26.10
N SER A 39 -13.31 -7.98 26.83
CA SER A 39 -14.36 -7.09 26.33
C SER A 39 -13.90 -6.38 25.05
N LEU A 40 -14.82 -6.15 24.11
CA LEU A 40 -14.52 -5.50 22.82
C LEU A 40 -13.79 -4.17 22.99
N TRP A 41 -14.16 -3.40 24.01
CA TRP A 41 -13.52 -2.12 24.31
C TRP A 41 -12.04 -2.29 24.72
N ASN A 42 -11.75 -3.22 25.62
CA ASN A 42 -10.37 -3.46 26.06
C ASN A 42 -9.51 -4.01 24.93
N ALA A 43 -10.06 -4.90 24.10
CA ALA A 43 -9.41 -5.41 22.91
C ALA A 43 -9.08 -4.30 21.91
N TRP A 44 -10.01 -3.39 21.68
CA TRP A 44 -9.82 -2.24 20.79
C TRP A 44 -8.74 -1.28 21.30
N VAL A 45 -8.79 -0.92 22.59
CA VAL A 45 -7.78 -0.03 23.20
C VAL A 45 -6.39 -0.65 23.14
N PHE A 46 -6.27 -1.95 23.44
CA PHE A 46 -4.99 -2.66 23.37
C PHE A 46 -4.43 -2.68 21.94
N TRP A 47 -5.25 -3.09 20.97
CA TRP A 47 -4.83 -3.14 19.56
C TRP A 47 -4.45 -1.75 19.03
N PHE A 48 -5.24 -0.72 19.34
CA PHE A 48 -4.96 0.64 18.94
C PHE A 48 -3.68 1.19 19.59
N ASN A 49 -3.42 0.88 20.87
CA ASN A 49 -2.19 1.26 21.54
C ASN A 49 -0.96 0.58 20.92
N GLY A 50 -1.06 -0.70 20.55
CA GLY A 50 -0.01 -1.44 19.84
C GLY A 50 0.33 -0.78 18.50
N LEU A 51 -0.68 -0.43 17.69
CA LEU A 51 -0.48 0.25 16.41
C LEU A 51 0.30 1.57 16.54
N ILE A 52 0.03 2.36 17.58
CA ILE A 52 0.75 3.63 17.82
C ILE A 52 2.23 3.37 18.16
N HIS A 53 2.54 2.24 18.80
CA HIS A 53 3.90 1.82 19.15
C HIS A 53 4.59 1.01 18.05
N TRP A 54 4.05 0.99 16.83
CA TRP A 54 4.56 0.19 15.71
C TRP A 54 4.52 -1.33 15.95
N ASP A 55 3.68 -1.78 16.88
CA ASP A 55 3.42 -3.19 17.09
C ASP A 55 2.26 -3.64 16.18
N PHE A 56 2.62 -4.36 15.13
CA PHE A 56 1.67 -4.95 14.18
C PHE A 56 1.14 -6.31 14.64
N GLY A 57 1.60 -6.82 15.78
CA GLY A 57 1.27 -8.13 16.28
C GLY A 57 2.01 -9.26 15.57
N VAL A 58 1.47 -10.47 15.73
CA VAL A 58 2.03 -11.71 15.17
C VAL A 58 1.23 -12.17 13.96
N SER A 59 1.92 -12.80 13.02
CA SER A 59 1.30 -13.38 11.84
C SER A 59 0.45 -14.60 12.22
N SER A 60 -0.76 -14.67 11.66
CA SER A 60 -1.69 -15.79 11.82
C SER A 60 -1.13 -17.12 11.30
N ILE A 61 -0.22 -17.06 10.32
CA ILE A 61 0.26 -18.24 9.60
C ILE A 61 1.41 -18.93 10.34
N ASN A 62 2.36 -18.16 10.83
CA ASN A 62 3.64 -18.66 11.35
C ASN A 62 3.95 -18.18 12.77
N GLY A 63 3.08 -17.38 13.39
CA GLY A 63 3.18 -16.96 14.79
C GLY A 63 4.35 -16.00 15.11
N GLN A 64 5.09 -15.56 14.09
CA GLN A 64 6.21 -14.63 14.24
C GLN A 64 5.73 -13.17 14.21
N PRO A 65 6.47 -12.23 14.83
CA PRO A 65 6.16 -10.80 14.76
C PRO A 65 6.16 -10.29 13.31
N ILE A 66 5.07 -9.65 12.88
CA ILE A 66 4.94 -9.11 11.52
C ILE A 66 6.00 -8.04 11.25
N ALA A 67 6.38 -7.28 12.28
CA ALA A 67 7.41 -6.26 12.19
C ALA A 67 8.79 -6.82 11.80
N GLU A 68 9.14 -8.04 12.24
CA GLU A 68 10.41 -8.69 11.90
C GLU A 68 10.39 -9.17 10.45
N GLN A 69 9.29 -9.82 10.04
CA GLN A 69 9.08 -10.27 8.67
C GLN A 69 9.12 -9.10 7.68
N LEU A 70 8.47 -7.98 8.04
CA LEU A 70 8.49 -6.79 7.22
C LEU A 70 9.91 -6.23 7.08
N LYS A 71 10.70 -6.19 8.16
CA LYS A 71 12.10 -5.74 8.10
C LYS A 71 12.98 -6.62 7.21
N GLU A 72 12.68 -7.90 7.12
CA GLU A 72 13.42 -8.84 6.26
C GLU A 72 13.10 -8.62 4.78
N VAL A 73 11.82 -8.46 4.41
CA VAL A 73 11.39 -8.38 3.00
C VAL A 73 11.34 -6.95 2.43
N PHE A 74 11.19 -5.94 3.29
CA PHE A 74 11.05 -4.55 2.88
C PHE A 74 12.29 -4.00 2.14
N PRO A 75 13.54 -4.24 2.58
CA PRO A 75 14.73 -3.76 1.86
C PRO A 75 14.82 -4.30 0.43
N ALA A 76 14.54 -5.59 0.24
CA ALA A 76 14.57 -6.22 -1.08
C ALA A 76 13.47 -5.65 -2.00
N THR A 77 12.26 -5.43 -1.46
CA THR A 77 11.16 -4.80 -2.21
C THR A 77 11.51 -3.37 -2.60
N MET A 78 12.11 -2.61 -1.68
CA MET A 78 12.57 -1.24 -1.94
C MET A 78 13.65 -1.20 -3.02
N GLU A 79 14.61 -2.11 -2.98
CA GLU A 79 15.65 -2.22 -4.02
C GLU A 79 15.03 -2.48 -5.39
N LEU A 80 14.12 -3.46 -5.49
CA LEU A 80 13.39 -3.76 -6.72
C LEU A 80 12.56 -2.57 -7.22
N CYS A 81 11.85 -1.89 -6.32
CA CYS A 81 11.07 -0.70 -6.66
C CYS A 81 11.96 0.43 -7.21
N ILE A 82 13.11 0.69 -6.59
CA ILE A 82 14.04 1.74 -7.02
C ILE A 82 14.63 1.39 -8.38
N LEU A 83 15.04 0.14 -8.60
CA LEU A 83 15.57 -0.31 -9.89
C LEU A 83 14.51 -0.26 -10.99
N ALA A 84 13.31 -0.76 -10.72
CA ALA A 84 12.20 -0.72 -11.67
C ALA A 84 11.78 0.71 -12.01
N PHE A 85 11.69 1.59 -11.00
CA PHE A 85 11.37 3.00 -11.20
C PHE A 85 12.47 3.72 -11.98
N GLY A 86 13.74 3.50 -11.63
CA GLY A 86 14.88 4.05 -12.35
C GLY A 86 14.90 3.61 -13.82
N PHE A 87 14.67 2.33 -14.09
CA PHE A 87 14.56 1.82 -15.45
C PHE A 87 13.38 2.42 -16.21
N ALA A 88 12.22 2.53 -15.57
CA ALA A 88 11.03 3.16 -16.14
C ALA A 88 11.29 4.63 -16.51
N LEU A 89 12.06 5.38 -15.70
CA LEU A 89 12.44 6.74 -16.04
C LEU A 89 13.44 6.79 -17.21
N ILE A 90 14.49 5.97 -17.16
CA ILE A 90 15.55 5.94 -18.18
C ILE A 90 15.01 5.55 -19.55
N VAL A 91 14.05 4.62 -19.62
CA VAL A 91 13.47 4.17 -20.89
C VAL A 91 12.21 4.95 -21.25
N GLY A 92 11.31 5.14 -20.29
CA GLY A 92 10.01 5.76 -20.52
C GLY A 92 10.12 7.23 -20.93
N ILE A 93 11.04 8.00 -20.33
CA ILE A 93 11.18 9.43 -20.67
C ILE A 93 11.70 9.59 -22.12
N PRO A 94 12.81 8.96 -22.56
CA PRO A 94 13.26 9.08 -23.94
C PRO A 94 12.26 8.56 -24.96
N VAL A 95 11.62 7.43 -24.70
CA VAL A 95 10.59 6.88 -25.60
C VAL A 95 9.41 7.85 -25.73
N GLY A 96 8.94 8.41 -24.61
CA GLY A 96 7.88 9.44 -24.62
C GLY A 96 8.30 10.72 -25.35
N MET A 97 9.55 11.17 -25.16
CA MET A 97 10.10 12.32 -25.88
C MET A 97 10.19 12.06 -27.39
N ILE A 98 10.66 10.88 -27.81
CA ILE A 98 10.76 10.51 -29.23
C ILE A 98 9.36 10.47 -29.87
N ALA A 99 8.36 9.89 -29.20
CA ALA A 99 6.98 9.93 -29.68
C ALA A 99 6.48 11.38 -29.85
N GLY A 100 6.75 12.25 -28.88
CA GLY A 100 6.39 13.67 -28.97
C GLY A 100 7.06 14.43 -30.13
N ILE A 101 8.35 14.17 -30.39
CA ILE A 101 9.11 14.83 -31.48
C ILE A 101 8.72 14.25 -32.85
N THR A 102 8.47 12.95 -32.94
CA THR A 102 8.14 12.24 -34.19
C THR A 102 6.65 12.12 -34.44
N ARG A 103 5.86 13.06 -33.89
CA ARG A 103 4.42 13.11 -34.00
C ARG A 103 3.92 12.86 -35.44
N HIS A 104 2.94 11.96 -35.58
CA HIS A 104 2.36 11.51 -36.86
C HIS A 104 3.31 10.71 -37.79
N LYS A 105 4.49 10.30 -37.31
CA LYS A 105 5.35 9.35 -38.03
C LYS A 105 5.12 7.92 -37.52
N TRP A 106 5.72 6.97 -38.23
CA TRP A 106 5.58 5.55 -37.90
C TRP A 106 6.11 5.20 -36.50
N GLN A 107 7.12 5.93 -35.99
CA GLN A 107 7.67 5.72 -34.65
C GLN A 107 6.65 6.06 -33.55
N ASP A 108 5.99 7.22 -33.66
CA ASP A 108 4.92 7.64 -32.74
C ASP A 108 3.76 6.64 -32.73
N ASN A 109 3.29 6.21 -33.92
CA ASN A 109 2.23 5.21 -34.02
C ASN A 109 2.61 3.86 -33.39
N LEU A 110 3.86 3.40 -33.56
CA LEU A 110 4.33 2.14 -32.99
C LEU A 110 4.46 2.23 -31.46
N ILE A 111 4.98 3.34 -30.93
CA ILE A 111 5.09 3.57 -29.49
C ILE A 111 3.69 3.63 -28.84
N ASN A 112 2.75 4.37 -29.45
CA ASN A 112 1.37 4.45 -28.92
C ASN A 112 0.63 3.11 -29.02
N ALA A 113 0.83 2.35 -30.09
CA ALA A 113 0.23 1.01 -30.22
C ALA A 113 0.73 0.06 -29.11
N ILE A 114 2.01 0.10 -28.79
CA ILE A 114 2.58 -0.70 -27.69
C ILE A 114 2.11 -0.18 -26.33
N ALA A 115 1.97 1.14 -26.14
CA ALA A 115 1.57 1.72 -24.86
C ALA A 115 0.08 1.53 -24.53
N LEU A 116 -0.78 1.35 -25.53
CA LEU A 116 -2.22 1.12 -25.37
C LEU A 116 -2.61 -0.36 -25.30
N LEU A 117 -1.68 -1.27 -25.63
CA LEU A 117 -1.83 -2.72 -25.47
C LEU A 117 -1.66 -3.12 -24.00
#